data_AF-A0A2P9GH68-F1
#
_entry.id   AF-A0A2P9GH68-F1
#
_cell.length_a   1.000
_cell.length_b   1.000
_cell.length_c   1.000
_cell.angle_alpha   90.00
_cell.angle_beta   90.00
_cell.angle_gamma   90.00
#
_symmetry.space_group_name_H-M   'P 1'
#
loop_
_entity.id
_entity.type
_entity.pdbx_description
1 polymer ?
#
loop_
_entity_poly.entity_id
_entity_poly.type
_entity_poly.pdbx_seq_one_letter_code
_entity_poly.pdbx_strand_id
1 'polypeptide(L)'
;MSEIGFISHPPPEPDFWIYFAKYLRNTWVQWAIVFVPFILFVLYLKLTMPSFHMNEKEYSEEQFQFEDMKEIRKRRNTMSNNNL
;
A
#
# COMPACT_ATOMS: atom_id res chain seq x y z
N MET A 1 -64.71 37.25 11.27
CA MET A 1 -63.56 36.74 10.48
C MET A 1 -62.35 36.74 11.38
N SER A 2 -62.06 35.62 12.02
CA SER A 2 -60.80 35.40 12.74
C SER A 2 -59.90 34.61 11.79
N GLU A 3 -59.11 35.33 11.01
CA GLU A 3 -58.00 34.73 10.28
C GLU A 3 -56.98 34.30 11.31
N ILE A 4 -57.11 33.06 11.78
CA ILE A 4 -56.08 32.38 12.55
C ILE A 4 -55.03 31.98 11.52
N GLY A 5 -54.29 32.97 11.05
CA GLY A 5 -53.12 32.77 10.20
C GLY A 5 -52.23 31.79 10.95
N PHE A 6 -51.98 30.65 10.32
CA PHE A 6 -51.00 29.67 10.77
C PHE A 6 -49.77 30.43 11.23
N ILE A 7 -49.53 30.42 12.55
CA ILE A 7 -48.24 30.80 13.12
C ILE A 7 -47.31 29.69 12.66
N SER A 8 -46.86 29.79 11.41
CA SER A 8 -45.85 28.95 10.84
C SER A 8 -44.57 29.32 11.57
N HIS A 9 -44.27 28.60 12.64
CA HIS A 9 -42.97 28.65 13.27
C HIS A 9 -41.91 28.56 12.18
N PRO A 10 -40.86 29.43 12.20
CA PRO A 10 -39.80 29.33 11.22
C PRO A 10 -39.23 27.91 11.25
N PRO A 11 -38.80 27.37 10.10
CA PRO A 11 -38.25 26.02 10.04
C PRO A 11 -37.14 25.89 11.09
N PRO A 12 -37.15 24.79 11.88
CA PRO A 12 -36.17 24.61 12.94
C PRO A 12 -34.76 24.70 12.36
N GLU A 13 -33.87 25.38 13.07
CA GLU A 13 -32.49 25.50 12.64
C GLU A 13 -31.89 24.10 12.53
N PRO A 14 -31.32 23.73 11.37
CA PRO A 14 -30.71 22.43 11.20
C PRO A 14 -29.54 22.25 12.16
N ASP A 15 -29.59 21.18 12.97
CA ASP A 15 -28.52 20.85 13.90
C ASP A 15 -27.20 20.59 13.15
N PHE A 16 -26.09 20.84 13.86
CA PHE A 16 -24.74 20.51 13.37
C PHE A 16 -24.65 19.09 12.80
N TRP A 17 -25.30 18.12 13.44
CA TRP A 17 -25.33 16.72 12.99
C TRP A 17 -25.97 16.52 11.62
N ILE A 18 -26.98 17.31 11.27
CA ILE A 18 -27.63 17.27 9.95
C ILE A 18 -26.71 17.82 8.87
N TYR A 19 -25.98 18.90 9.16
CA TYR A 19 -24.95 19.40 8.24
C TYR A 19 -23.81 18.40 8.05
N PHE A 20 -23.36 17.78 9.14
CA PHE A 20 -22.33 16.76 9.12
C PHE A 20 -22.77 15.52 8.33
N ALA A 21 -24.00 15.03 8.54
CA ALA A 21 -24.58 13.91 7.79
C ALA A 21 -24.76 14.24 6.30
N LYS A 22 -25.18 15.48 5.98
CA LYS A 22 -25.27 15.97 4.60
C LYS A 22 -23.90 15.99 3.91
N TYR A 23 -22.85 16.36 4.64
CA TYR A 23 -21.46 16.34 4.15
C TYR A 23 -20.94 14.91 3.96
N LEU A 24 -21.23 14.01 4.90
CA LEU A 24 -20.90 12.58 4.82
C LEU A 24 -21.57 11.84 3.67
N ARG A 25 -22.71 12.34 3.17
CA ARG A 25 -23.43 11.75 2.03
C ARG A 25 -22.72 11.95 0.70
N ASN A 26 -21.73 12.85 0.64
CA ASN A 26 -20.94 13.03 -0.57
C ASN A 26 -20.09 11.79 -0.82
N THR A 27 -20.25 11.17 -1.98
CA THR A 27 -19.54 9.94 -2.38
C THR A 27 -18.03 10.09 -2.22
N TRP A 28 -17.48 11.26 -2.51
CA TRP A 28 -16.05 11.56 -2.30
C TRP A 28 -15.61 11.46 -0.84
N VAL A 29 -16.43 11.95 0.09
CA VAL A 29 -16.16 11.91 1.53
C VAL A 29 -16.26 10.47 2.04
N GLN A 30 -17.22 9.69 1.53
CA GLN A 30 -17.35 8.26 1.85
C GLN A 30 -16.11 7.48 1.40
N TRP A 31 -15.64 7.70 0.18
CA TRP A 31 -14.42 7.07 -0.31
C TRP A 31 -13.19 7.51 0.48
N ALA A 32 -13.08 8.78 0.83
CA ALA A 32 -11.98 9.26 1.67
C ALA A 32 -11.96 8.56 3.04
N ILE A 33 -13.10 8.33 3.67
CA ILE A 33 -13.18 7.62 4.96
C ILE A 33 -12.66 6.18 4.86
N VAL A 34 -12.83 5.52 3.71
CA VAL A 34 -12.33 4.14 3.50
C VAL A 34 -10.87 4.14 3.03
N PHE A 35 -10.53 4.99 2.08
CA PHE A 35 -9.20 5.00 1.46
C PHE A 35 -8.13 5.67 2.32
N VAL A 36 -8.44 6.73 3.07
CA VAL A 36 -7.46 7.40 3.93
C VAL A 36 -6.85 6.44 4.96
N PRO A 37 -7.62 5.71 5.78
CA PRO A 37 -7.03 4.75 6.71
C PRO A 37 -6.33 3.60 5.99
N PHE A 38 -6.81 3.17 4.82
CA PHE A 38 -6.15 2.13 4.03
C PHE A 38 -4.77 2.58 3.50
N ILE A 39 -4.67 3.79 2.95
CA ILE A 39 -3.41 4.37 2.48
C ILE A 39 -2.47 4.60 3.66
N LEU A 40 -2.97 5.12 4.78
CA LEU A 40 -2.18 5.27 6.00
C LEU A 40 -1.67 3.93 6.51
N PHE A 41 -2.48 2.87 6.43
CA PHE A 41 -2.08 1.52 6.80
C PHE A 41 -0.99 0.96 5.87
N VAL A 42 -1.11 1.15 4.56
CA VAL A 42 -0.08 0.74 3.59
C VAL A 42 1.21 1.54 3.81
N LEU A 43 1.12 2.85 4.04
CA LEU A 43 2.28 3.69 4.36
C LEU A 43 2.92 3.28 5.69
N TYR A 44 2.11 2.99 6.70
CA TYR A 44 2.56 2.47 7.98
C TYR A 44 3.33 1.17 7.76
N LEU A 45 2.74 0.19 7.08
CA LEU A 45 3.43 -1.04 6.73
C LEU A 45 4.73 -0.78 5.97
N LYS A 46 4.74 0.11 4.98
CA LYS A 46 5.94 0.44 4.20
C LYS A 46 7.05 1.10 5.04
N LEU A 47 6.70 1.85 6.08
CA LEU A 47 7.65 2.50 6.99
C LEU A 47 8.10 1.59 8.13
N THR A 48 7.19 0.78 8.68
CA THR A 48 7.47 -0.10 9.83
C THR A 48 7.99 -1.46 9.43
N MET A 49 7.68 -1.92 8.22
CA MET A 49 8.30 -3.12 7.67
C MET A 49 9.71 -2.70 7.26
N PRO A 50 10.77 -3.22 7.90
CA PRO A 50 12.10 -3.03 7.37
C PRO A 50 12.02 -3.51 5.93
N SER A 51 12.39 -2.67 4.97
CA SER A 51 12.57 -3.17 3.61
C SER A 51 13.67 -4.21 3.76
N PHE A 52 13.29 -5.48 3.83
CA PHE A 52 14.14 -6.52 3.35
C PHE A 52 14.36 -6.12 1.91
N HIS A 53 15.43 -5.37 1.68
CA HIS A 53 16.28 -5.57 0.52
C HIS A 53 16.55 -7.07 0.53
N MET A 54 15.60 -7.87 0.02
CA MET A 54 15.89 -9.14 -0.58
C MET A 54 16.89 -8.75 -1.64
N ASN A 55 18.13 -8.96 -1.24
CA ASN A 55 19.32 -8.59 -1.91
C ASN A 55 19.29 -9.32 -3.26
N GLU A 56 18.74 -8.68 -4.29
CA GLU A 56 18.79 -9.19 -5.66
C GLU A 56 20.25 -9.43 -6.09
N LYS A 57 21.21 -8.81 -5.38
CA LYS A 57 22.64 -9.02 -5.57
C LYS A 57 23.19 -10.27 -4.89
N GLU A 58 22.62 -10.77 -3.77
CA GLU A 58 23.10 -12.02 -3.15
C GLU A 58 22.78 -13.22 -4.02
N TYR A 59 21.59 -13.30 -4.62
CA TYR A 59 21.24 -14.41 -5.50
C TYR A 59 22.07 -14.41 -6.80
N SER A 60 22.37 -13.22 -7.32
CA SER A 60 23.22 -13.07 -8.51
C SER A 60 24.69 -13.38 -8.20
N GLU A 61 25.21 -12.98 -7.04
CA GLU A 61 26.60 -13.22 -6.65
C GLU A 61 26.83 -14.70 -6.28
N GLU A 62 25.89 -15.34 -5.59
CA GLU A 62 25.95 -16.78 -5.31
C GLU A 62 25.85 -17.62 -6.59
N GLN A 63 24.97 -17.29 -7.54
CA GLN A 63 24.93 -17.97 -8.84
C GLN A 63 26.22 -17.77 -9.64
N PHE A 64 26.74 -16.54 -9.69
CA PHE A 64 27.96 -16.21 -10.42
C PHE A 64 29.17 -16.96 -9.86
N GLN A 65 29.34 -16.99 -8.53
CA GLN A 65 30.41 -17.76 -7.89
C GLN A 65 30.26 -19.28 -8.09
N PHE A 66 29.03 -19.79 -8.16
CA PHE A 66 28.79 -21.22 -8.39
C PHE A 66 29.09 -21.65 -9.83
N GLU A 67 28.81 -20.79 -10.83
CA GLU A 67 29.20 -21.02 -12.22
C GLU A 67 30.73 -20.99 -12.39
N ASP A 68 31.40 -19.97 -11.85
CA ASP A 68 32.87 -19.86 -11.91
C ASP A 68 33.56 -21.08 -11.27
N MET A 69 33.07 -21.53 -10.11
CA MET A 69 33.61 -22.74 -9.46
C MET A 69 33.42 -24.00 -10.31
N LYS A 70 32.27 -24.13 -11.00
CA LYS A 70 32.02 -25.26 -11.90
C LYS A 70 32.92 -25.21 -13.13
N GLU A 71 33.15 -24.03 -13.71
CA GLU A 71 34.02 -23.87 -14.87
C GLU A 71 35.49 -24.18 -14.52
N ILE A 72 35.99 -23.69 -13.39
CA ILE A 72 37.36 -23.96 -12.93
C ILE A 72 37.57 -25.46 -12.66
N ARG A 73 36.57 -26.14 -12.07
CA ARG A 73 36.62 -27.60 -11.87
C ARG A 73 36.65 -28.36 -13.20
N LYS A 74 35.83 -27.93 -14.18
CA LYS A 74 35.80 -28.53 -15.51
C LYS A 74 37.14 -28.39 -16.22
N ARG A 75 37.75 -27.20 -16.23
CA ARG A 75 39.07 -26.95 -16.84
C ARG A 75 40.17 -27.82 -16.23
N ARG A 76 40.21 -27.97 -14.90
CA ARG A 76 41.17 -28.87 -14.22
C ARG A 76 41.02 -30.33 -14.65
N ASN A 77 39.79 -30.83 -14.75
CA ASN A 77 39.55 -32.21 -15.16
C ASN A 77 39.91 -32.45 -16.64
N THR A 78 39.70 -31.46 -17.52
CA THR A 78 40.10 -31.58 -18.94
C THR A 78 41.62 -31.54 -19.10
N MET A 79 42.33 -30.71 -18.33
CA MET A 79 43.80 -30.63 -18.39
C MET A 79 44.47 -31.86 -17.77
N SER A 80 43.86 -32.46 -16.74
CA SER A 80 44.33 -33.72 -16.14
C SER A 80 44.17 -34.92 -17.09
N ASN A 81 43.16 -34.93 -17.97
CA ASN A 81 42.92 -36.02 -18.91
C ASN A 81 43.81 -35.95 -20.16
N ASN A 82 44.37 -34.78 -20.49
CA ASN A 82 45.22 -34.59 -21.67
C ASN A 82 46.72 -34.80 -21.38
N ASN A 83 47.08 -35.11 -20.12
CA ASN A 83 48.45 -35.34 -19.66
C ASN A 83 48.73 -36.83 -19.35
N LEU A 84 47.86 -37.74 -19.82
CA LEU A 84 48.06 -39.20 -19.86
C LEU A 84 48.20 -39.64 -21.31
#